data_AF-A0AAW4PC42-F1
#
_entry.id   AF-A0AAW4PC42-F1
#
_cell.length_a   1.000
_cell.length_b   1.000
_cell.length_c   1.000
_cell.angle_alpha   90.00
_cell.angle_beta   90.00
_cell.angle_gamma   90.00
#
_symmetry.space_group_name_H-M   'P 1'
#
loop_
_entity.id
_entity.type
_entity.pdbx_description
1 polymer ?
#
loop_
_entity_poly.entity_id
_entity_poly.type
_entity_poly.pdbx_seq_one_letter_code
_entity_poly.pdbx_strand_id
1 'polypeptide(L)'
;MVRDWAAVFDLDTDAEDLLEHFDREWFRGRSYRHLPDARHGVERGTAIFDDVVVRGYPSIPRALVLEPAVEAHFEGPVAVEEKLDGYNVRLARIDGDLLAFTRSGFVCPYTTAKVGELLDLGDFFADYPEQVLCGELVGPENPYTEHDYPEVEEAAFYVFDVRHRETGDPMDVPRRRECCAEYGVASVSHYGTFAPEAAAEAAIETIRDLDARGREGIVLKSVDGERALKHTTSAIHRSDLEHAFGLPFDYGRDFLFTRVMREAFQAVEFGESPEEARERARKLGESILLPAVETVRAVEAGEAVGDTHTVRADPAVVEALLSHFRDKGLKLAVERDEREGDRRVVEFTKIARSTRDKTAYYLDGGTVDE
;
A
#
# COMPACT_ATOMS: atom_id res chain seq x y z
N MET A 1 -35.73 2.66 -7.94
CA MET A 1 -35.42 2.71 -9.39
C MET A 1 -34.10 1.99 -9.56
N VAL A 2 -33.95 1.15 -10.59
CA VAL A 2 -32.66 0.49 -10.85
C VAL A 2 -31.68 1.58 -11.27
N ARG A 3 -30.58 1.73 -10.53
CA ARG A 3 -29.50 2.70 -10.82
C ARG A 3 -28.88 2.32 -12.18
N ASP A 4 -28.66 3.32 -13.03
CA ASP A 4 -28.04 3.12 -14.35
C ASP A 4 -26.53 2.94 -14.17
N TRP A 5 -26.11 1.68 -13.98
CA TRP A 5 -24.72 1.33 -13.73
C TRP A 5 -23.80 1.59 -14.94
N ALA A 6 -24.35 1.58 -16.17
CA ALA A 6 -23.56 1.89 -17.36
C ALA A 6 -23.16 3.37 -17.36
N ALA A 7 -24.11 4.26 -17.05
CA ALA A 7 -23.84 5.68 -16.91
C ALA A 7 -22.89 5.99 -15.73
N VAL A 8 -23.03 5.28 -14.60
CA VAL A 8 -22.22 5.52 -13.40
C VAL A 8 -20.74 5.17 -13.60
N PHE A 9 -20.47 4.12 -14.37
CA PHE A 9 -19.10 3.67 -14.64
C PHE A 9 -18.57 4.11 -16.00
N ASP A 10 -19.32 4.95 -16.73
CA ASP A 10 -18.99 5.40 -18.09
C ASP A 10 -18.67 4.23 -19.04
N LEU A 11 -19.56 3.23 -19.06
CA LEU A 11 -19.37 2.00 -19.82
C LEU A 11 -19.91 2.13 -21.25
N ASP A 12 -19.08 1.75 -22.22
CA ASP A 12 -19.49 1.53 -23.62
C ASP A 12 -20.19 0.16 -23.84
N THR A 13 -20.38 -0.61 -22.78
CA THR A 13 -20.93 -1.98 -22.79
C THR A 13 -22.08 -2.13 -21.79
N ASP A 14 -22.72 -3.29 -21.78
CA ASP A 14 -23.73 -3.65 -20.77
C ASP A 14 -23.11 -3.67 -19.37
N ALA A 15 -23.75 -2.99 -18.41
CA ALA A 15 -23.31 -2.97 -17.04
C ALA A 15 -23.40 -4.35 -16.36
N GLU A 16 -24.27 -5.25 -16.82
CA GLU A 16 -24.35 -6.61 -16.29
C GLU A 16 -23.02 -7.37 -16.45
N ASP A 17 -22.32 -7.16 -17.56
CA ASP A 17 -21.00 -7.75 -17.83
C ASP A 17 -19.91 -7.18 -16.91
N LEU A 18 -20.03 -5.94 -16.41
CA LEU A 18 -19.13 -5.47 -15.35
C LEU A 18 -19.52 -6.08 -14.00
N LEU A 19 -20.81 -6.05 -13.66
CA LEU A 19 -21.33 -6.41 -12.33
C LEU A 19 -21.18 -7.90 -12.00
N GLU A 20 -21.12 -8.79 -13.00
CA GLU A 20 -20.87 -10.23 -12.78
C GLU A 20 -19.48 -10.53 -12.21
N HIS A 21 -18.52 -9.61 -12.38
CA HIS A 21 -17.16 -9.76 -11.85
C HIS A 21 -16.98 -9.20 -10.45
N PHE A 22 -18.02 -8.63 -9.85
CA PHE A 22 -17.94 -8.18 -8.46
C PHE A 22 -18.16 -9.36 -7.51
N ASP A 23 -17.22 -9.55 -6.60
CA ASP A 23 -17.34 -10.48 -5.49
C ASP A 23 -18.19 -9.88 -4.38
N ARG A 24 -19.01 -10.73 -3.74
CA ARG A 24 -19.85 -10.30 -2.60
C ARG A 24 -19.13 -10.54 -1.29
N GLU A 25 -19.14 -9.52 -0.44
CA GLU A 25 -18.58 -9.50 0.90
C GLU A 25 -19.58 -8.99 1.93
N TRP A 26 -19.23 -9.14 3.21
CA TRP A 26 -20.07 -8.72 4.33
C TRP A 26 -19.26 -7.94 5.36
N PHE A 27 -19.82 -6.84 5.84
CA PHE A 27 -19.26 -6.07 6.94
C PHE A 27 -20.37 -5.62 7.89
N ARG A 28 -20.25 -5.95 9.18
CA ARG A 28 -21.25 -5.64 10.23
C ARG A 28 -22.70 -6.01 9.83
N GLY A 29 -22.87 -7.15 9.16
CA GLY A 29 -24.18 -7.65 8.72
C GLY A 29 -24.73 -6.97 7.46
N ARG A 30 -24.00 -6.05 6.84
CA ARG A 30 -24.34 -5.41 5.56
C ARG A 30 -23.56 -6.09 4.44
N SER A 31 -24.24 -6.49 3.37
CA SER A 31 -23.59 -7.02 2.19
C SER A 31 -23.10 -5.88 1.30
N TYR A 32 -21.93 -6.03 0.70
CA TYR A 32 -21.43 -5.14 -0.33
C TYR A 32 -20.75 -5.97 -1.42
N ARG A 33 -20.41 -5.29 -2.52
CA ARG A 33 -19.72 -5.88 -3.66
C ARG A 33 -18.37 -5.21 -3.83
N HIS A 34 -17.32 -5.93 -4.19
CA HIS A 34 -16.05 -5.33 -4.60
C HIS A 34 -15.51 -5.96 -5.87
N LEU A 35 -14.77 -5.18 -6.66
CA LEU A 35 -14.17 -5.62 -7.90
C LEU A 35 -12.75 -6.17 -7.63
N PRO A 36 -12.50 -7.49 -7.76
CA PRO A 36 -11.22 -8.10 -7.42
C PRO A 36 -10.10 -7.71 -8.38
N ASP A 37 -10.42 -7.44 -9.66
CA ASP A 37 -9.50 -7.08 -10.74
C ASP A 37 -10.06 -5.98 -11.63
N ALA A 38 -9.20 -5.09 -12.11
CA ALA A 38 -9.62 -3.96 -12.95
C ALA A 38 -10.28 -4.45 -14.24
N ARG A 39 -11.42 -3.84 -14.62
CA ARG A 39 -12.20 -4.24 -15.80
C ARG A 39 -12.94 -3.04 -16.37
N HIS A 40 -12.98 -2.94 -17.71
CA HIS A 40 -13.73 -1.89 -18.42
C HIS A 40 -13.46 -0.46 -17.94
N GLY A 41 -12.20 -0.14 -17.63
CA GLY A 41 -11.84 1.19 -17.11
C GLY A 41 -12.16 1.40 -15.62
N VAL A 42 -12.78 0.44 -14.95
CA VAL A 42 -13.05 0.48 -13.50
C VAL A 42 -11.91 -0.17 -12.73
N GLU A 43 -11.40 0.54 -11.73
CA GLU A 43 -10.22 0.13 -10.98
C GLU A 43 -10.52 -1.05 -10.04
N ARG A 44 -9.53 -1.94 -9.92
CA ARG A 44 -9.48 -2.95 -8.86
C ARG A 44 -9.75 -2.31 -7.49
N GLY A 45 -10.57 -2.98 -6.69
CA GLY A 45 -10.96 -2.56 -5.36
C GLY A 45 -12.09 -1.54 -5.33
N THR A 46 -12.70 -1.22 -6.47
CA THR A 46 -13.99 -0.51 -6.50
C THR A 46 -15.02 -1.29 -5.70
N ALA A 47 -15.71 -0.61 -4.78
CA ALA A 47 -16.71 -1.20 -3.91
C ALA A 47 -18.09 -0.56 -4.12
N ILE A 48 -19.15 -1.35 -3.99
CA ILE A 48 -20.54 -0.93 -4.11
C ILE A 48 -21.30 -1.36 -2.86
N PHE A 49 -21.71 -0.38 -2.05
CA PHE A 49 -22.59 -0.53 -0.90
C PHE A 49 -23.99 -0.04 -1.28
N ASP A 50 -24.92 -0.97 -1.46
CA ASP A 50 -26.25 -0.67 -2.01
C ASP A 50 -26.12 0.11 -3.34
N ASP A 51 -26.45 1.41 -3.34
CA ASP A 51 -26.27 2.31 -4.48
C ASP A 51 -24.99 3.17 -4.39
N VAL A 52 -24.26 3.19 -3.28
CA VAL A 52 -23.05 4.01 -3.09
C VAL A 52 -21.82 3.33 -3.68
N VAL A 53 -21.11 4.04 -4.57
CA VAL A 53 -19.84 3.60 -5.16
C VAL A 53 -18.67 4.23 -4.42
N VAL A 54 -17.63 3.43 -4.20
CA VAL A 54 -16.29 3.87 -3.76
C VAL A 54 -15.28 3.31 -4.75
N ARG A 55 -14.83 4.13 -5.71
CA ARG A 55 -13.85 3.75 -6.74
C ARG A 55 -12.55 3.24 -6.14
N GLY A 56 -11.97 2.24 -6.80
CA GLY A 56 -10.63 1.74 -6.53
C GLY A 56 -9.61 2.87 -6.69
N TYR A 57 -8.58 2.91 -5.83
CA TYR A 57 -7.49 3.85 -6.06
C TYR A 57 -6.74 3.40 -7.34
N PRO A 58 -6.42 4.28 -8.31
CA PRO A 58 -5.80 3.88 -9.56
C PRO A 58 -4.39 3.32 -9.35
N SER A 59 -3.89 2.56 -10.33
CA SER A 59 -2.49 2.14 -10.33
C SER A 59 -1.61 3.29 -10.78
N ILE A 60 -0.56 3.60 -10.01
CA ILE A 60 0.42 4.63 -10.39
C ILE A 60 1.56 3.98 -11.19
N PRO A 61 1.81 4.40 -12.44
CA PRO A 61 2.93 3.91 -13.24
C PRO A 61 4.27 4.28 -12.61
N ARG A 62 5.30 3.48 -12.89
CA ARG A 62 6.63 3.63 -12.29
C ARG A 62 7.61 4.19 -13.32
N ALA A 63 8.36 5.21 -12.93
CA ALA A 63 9.52 5.69 -13.68
C ALA A 63 10.76 4.87 -13.27
N LEU A 64 11.43 4.21 -14.20
CA LEU A 64 12.74 3.58 -13.94
C LEU A 64 13.90 4.57 -14.07
N VAL A 65 13.71 5.58 -14.92
CA VAL A 65 14.63 6.70 -15.14
C VAL A 65 13.77 7.96 -15.02
N LEU A 66 14.10 8.84 -14.09
CA LEU A 66 13.30 10.02 -13.72
C LEU A 66 13.24 11.06 -14.84
N GLU A 67 14.38 11.47 -15.39
CA GLU A 67 14.46 12.59 -16.36
C GLU A 67 13.56 12.38 -17.60
N PRO A 68 13.77 11.35 -18.44
CA PRO A 68 12.93 11.14 -19.62
C PRO A 68 11.48 10.77 -19.28
N ALA A 69 11.22 10.19 -18.09
CA ALA A 69 9.86 9.85 -17.69
C ALA A 69 9.06 11.09 -17.28
N VAL A 70 9.68 12.03 -16.58
CA VAL A 70 9.06 13.32 -16.21
C VAL A 70 8.73 14.12 -17.47
N GLU A 71 9.70 14.27 -18.38
CA GLU A 71 9.52 15.00 -19.64
C GLU A 71 8.39 14.42 -20.51
N ALA A 72 8.28 13.10 -20.59
CA ALA A 72 7.29 12.43 -21.42
C ALA A 72 5.88 12.42 -20.79
N HIS A 73 5.77 12.48 -19.47
CA HIS A 73 4.50 12.26 -18.77
C HIS A 73 3.80 13.54 -18.35
N PHE A 74 4.56 14.60 -18.05
CA PHE A 74 4.02 15.86 -17.55
C PHE A 74 4.20 17.00 -18.54
N GLU A 75 3.10 17.68 -18.87
CA GLU A 75 3.08 18.86 -19.75
C GLU A 75 3.17 20.18 -18.97
N GLY A 76 2.96 20.13 -17.66
CA GLY A 76 2.90 21.29 -16.76
C GLY A 76 3.58 21.01 -15.43
N PRO A 77 3.45 21.92 -14.44
CA PRO A 77 4.16 21.80 -13.18
C PRO A 77 3.90 20.48 -12.47
N VAL A 78 4.94 19.96 -11.81
CA VAL A 78 4.96 18.65 -11.16
C VAL A 78 5.14 18.83 -9.66
N ALA A 79 4.19 18.33 -8.88
CA ALA A 79 4.31 18.21 -7.43
C ALA A 79 5.11 16.96 -7.07
N VAL A 80 6.04 17.11 -6.13
CA VAL A 80 6.86 16.01 -5.61
C VAL A 80 6.41 15.73 -4.17
N GLU A 81 5.81 14.56 -3.96
CA GLU A 81 5.32 14.11 -2.66
C GLU A 81 6.08 12.88 -2.19
N GLU A 82 6.21 12.74 -0.88
CA GLU A 82 6.74 11.52 -0.30
C GLU A 82 5.83 10.32 -0.58
N LYS A 83 6.44 9.22 -1.02
CA LYS A 83 5.80 7.91 -0.99
C LYS A 83 6.10 7.27 0.35
N LEU A 84 5.05 7.01 1.12
CA LEU A 84 5.12 6.25 2.36
C LEU A 84 4.88 4.76 2.11
N ASP A 85 5.56 3.94 2.92
CA ASP A 85 5.50 2.48 2.92
C ASP A 85 4.61 2.01 4.06
N GLY A 86 3.33 1.93 3.76
CA GLY A 86 2.32 1.38 4.64
C GLY A 86 1.34 0.57 3.82
N TYR A 87 0.06 0.73 4.10
CA TYR A 87 -0.97 0.26 3.18
C TYR A 87 -1.97 1.34 2.82
N ASN A 88 -2.36 1.30 1.55
CA ASN A 88 -3.37 2.16 0.96
C ASN A 88 -4.74 1.93 1.61
N VAL A 89 -5.31 3.02 2.11
CA VAL A 89 -6.63 3.07 2.74
C VAL A 89 -7.46 4.16 2.08
N ARG A 90 -8.72 3.84 1.78
CA ARG A 90 -9.74 4.77 1.29
C ARG A 90 -10.82 4.92 2.36
N LEU A 91 -11.07 6.14 2.80
CA LEU A 91 -12.08 6.46 3.82
C LEU A 91 -13.28 7.11 3.14
N ALA A 92 -14.46 6.53 3.36
CA ALA A 92 -15.72 7.07 2.86
C ALA A 92 -16.79 7.04 3.95
N ARG A 93 -17.72 8.00 3.93
CA ARG A 93 -18.91 7.98 4.78
C ARG A 93 -20.10 7.39 4.02
N ILE A 94 -20.64 6.29 4.52
CA ILE A 94 -21.75 5.56 3.90
C ILE A 94 -22.85 5.36 4.94
N ASP A 95 -24.01 5.98 4.72
CA ASP A 95 -25.17 5.98 5.64
C ASP A 95 -24.81 6.40 7.08
N GLY A 96 -23.88 7.36 7.21
CA GLY A 96 -23.40 7.87 8.50
C GLY A 96 -22.22 7.10 9.08
N ASP A 97 -21.93 5.89 8.59
CA ASP A 97 -20.77 5.12 9.03
C ASP A 97 -19.50 5.57 8.30
N LEU A 98 -18.41 5.82 9.04
CA LEU A 98 -17.07 5.94 8.46
C LEU A 98 -16.53 4.52 8.19
N LEU A 99 -16.20 4.23 6.94
CA LEU A 99 -15.68 2.93 6.53
C LEU A 99 -14.30 3.07 5.90
N ALA A 100 -13.38 2.18 6.26
CA ALA A 100 -12.03 2.12 5.72
C ALA A 100 -11.85 0.92 4.78
N PHE A 101 -11.62 1.21 3.51
CA PHE A 101 -11.41 0.23 2.46
C PHE A 101 -9.92 0.04 2.22
N THR A 102 -9.46 -1.20 2.24
CA THR A 102 -8.11 -1.56 1.77
C THR A 102 -8.00 -1.35 0.26
N ARG A 103 -6.78 -1.40 -0.27
CA ARG A 103 -6.51 -1.33 -1.72
C ARG A 103 -7.40 -2.25 -2.55
N SER A 104 -7.68 -3.47 -2.08
CA SER A 104 -8.46 -4.48 -2.81
C SER A 104 -9.97 -4.36 -2.64
N GLY A 105 -10.46 -3.34 -1.92
CA GLY A 105 -11.89 -3.07 -1.74
C GLY A 105 -12.51 -3.74 -0.52
N PHE A 106 -11.72 -4.38 0.34
CA PHE A 106 -12.23 -4.93 1.60
C PHE A 106 -12.42 -3.84 2.64
N VAL A 107 -13.56 -3.82 3.33
CA VAL A 107 -13.71 -3.00 4.53
C VAL A 107 -12.97 -3.69 5.68
N CYS A 108 -11.88 -3.07 6.15
CA CYS A 108 -11.07 -3.65 7.21
C CYS A 108 -11.63 -3.25 8.59
N PRO A 109 -11.98 -4.22 9.47
CA PRO A 109 -12.52 -3.91 10.79
C PRO A 109 -11.52 -3.15 11.67
N TYR A 110 -10.23 -3.52 11.61
CA TYR A 110 -9.18 -2.86 12.36
C TYR A 110 -8.94 -1.44 11.87
N THR A 111 -8.70 -1.27 10.56
CA THR A 111 -8.45 0.04 9.97
C THR A 111 -9.63 0.98 10.20
N THR A 112 -10.87 0.49 10.06
CA THR A 112 -12.08 1.29 10.31
C THR A 112 -12.16 1.80 11.74
N ALA A 113 -11.81 0.97 12.72
CA ALA A 113 -11.76 1.39 14.12
C ALA A 113 -10.59 2.37 14.36
N LYS A 114 -9.37 2.01 13.92
CA LYS A 114 -8.15 2.78 14.15
C LYS A 114 -8.24 4.19 13.55
N VAL A 115 -8.71 4.35 12.33
CA VAL A 115 -8.87 5.70 11.73
C VAL A 115 -9.95 6.52 12.43
N GLY A 116 -10.97 5.88 13.01
CA GLY A 116 -11.99 6.56 13.82
C GLY A 116 -11.47 7.02 15.19
N GLU A 117 -10.36 6.45 15.67
CA GLU A 117 -9.65 6.91 16.87
C GLU A 117 -8.65 8.02 16.53
N LEU A 118 -8.00 7.92 15.36
CA LEU A 118 -6.94 8.83 14.93
C LEU A 118 -7.48 10.16 14.37
N LEU A 119 -8.67 10.16 13.75
CA LEU A 119 -9.15 11.29 12.95
C LEU A 119 -10.56 11.72 13.33
N ASP A 120 -10.77 13.03 13.45
CA ASP A 120 -12.11 13.62 13.47
C ASP A 120 -12.48 14.11 12.06
N LEU A 121 -13.19 13.25 11.32
CA LEU A 121 -13.63 13.55 9.95
C LEU A 121 -15.11 13.99 9.92
N GLY A 122 -15.69 14.36 11.05
CA GLY A 122 -17.08 14.79 11.19
C GLY A 122 -17.44 15.88 10.18
N ASP A 123 -16.76 17.01 10.31
CA ASP A 123 -16.97 18.22 9.51
C ASP A 123 -16.51 18.04 8.06
N PHE A 124 -15.40 17.32 7.81
CA PHE A 124 -14.92 17.05 6.45
C PHE A 124 -16.01 16.40 5.59
N PHE A 125 -16.63 15.32 6.07
CA PHE A 125 -17.68 14.63 5.29
C PHE A 125 -19.04 15.35 5.36
N ALA A 126 -19.22 16.34 6.23
CA ALA A 126 -20.39 17.22 6.18
C ALA A 126 -20.29 18.18 4.99
N ASP A 127 -19.10 18.73 4.75
CA ASP A 127 -18.82 19.63 3.63
C ASP A 127 -18.57 18.89 2.30
N TYR A 128 -17.97 17.69 2.38
CA TYR A 128 -17.55 16.87 1.24
C TYR A 128 -18.13 15.44 1.29
N PRO A 129 -19.46 15.25 1.28
CA PRO A 129 -20.10 13.94 1.46
C PRO A 129 -19.83 12.94 0.33
N GLU A 130 -19.44 13.42 -0.84
CA GLU A 130 -19.16 12.59 -2.03
C GLU A 130 -17.67 12.30 -2.21
N GLN A 131 -16.81 12.81 -1.32
CA GLN A 131 -15.36 12.60 -1.41
C GLN A 131 -14.91 11.36 -0.64
N VAL A 132 -13.74 10.86 -1.04
CA VAL A 132 -13.02 9.75 -0.41
C VAL A 132 -11.63 10.25 -0.07
N LEU A 133 -11.25 10.17 1.20
CA LEU A 133 -9.88 10.41 1.63
C LEU A 133 -9.04 9.18 1.32
N CYS A 134 -8.02 9.33 0.48
CA CYS A 134 -7.05 8.28 0.20
C CYS A 134 -5.76 8.61 0.94
N GLY A 135 -5.32 7.69 1.78
CA GLY A 135 -4.10 7.87 2.56
C GLY A 135 -3.40 6.56 2.83
N GLU A 136 -2.20 6.70 3.36
CA GLU A 136 -1.38 5.57 3.78
C GLU A 136 -1.49 5.45 5.30
N LEU A 137 -1.85 4.26 5.79
CA LEU A 137 -1.69 3.95 7.21
C LEU A 137 -0.31 3.32 7.42
N VAL A 138 0.46 3.92 8.32
CA VAL A 138 1.84 3.54 8.65
C VAL A 138 1.99 3.37 10.17
N GLY A 139 3.11 2.78 10.60
CA GLY A 139 3.47 2.60 12.00
C GLY A 139 3.51 1.13 12.43
N PRO A 140 4.03 0.86 13.64
CA PRO A 140 4.27 -0.51 14.10
C PRO A 140 2.99 -1.30 14.42
N GLU A 141 1.87 -0.63 14.70
CA GLU A 141 0.56 -1.28 14.92
C GLU A 141 -0.20 -1.52 13.61
N ASN A 142 0.44 -2.23 12.70
CA ASN A 142 -0.02 -2.42 11.33
C ASN A 142 -0.21 -3.91 11.01
N PRO A 143 -1.44 -4.32 10.62
CA PRO A 143 -1.71 -5.72 10.33
C PRO A 143 -1.39 -6.14 8.89
N TYR A 144 -0.74 -5.30 8.07
CA TYR A 144 -0.51 -5.56 6.65
C TYR A 144 0.94 -5.35 6.19
N THR A 145 1.67 -4.39 6.75
CA THR A 145 3.08 -4.14 6.43
C THR A 145 3.92 -4.07 7.69
N GLU A 146 5.22 -4.38 7.56
CA GLU A 146 6.18 -4.42 8.66
C GLU A 146 7.09 -3.18 8.72
N HIS A 147 7.00 -2.29 7.72
CA HIS A 147 7.83 -1.09 7.68
C HIS A 147 7.49 -0.14 8.82
N ASP A 148 8.52 0.24 9.57
CA ASP A 148 8.41 1.12 10.72
C ASP A 148 8.94 2.52 10.41
N TYR A 149 8.26 3.51 10.98
CA TYR A 149 8.62 4.91 10.90
C TYR A 149 8.98 5.38 12.31
N PRO A 150 10.26 5.70 12.62
CA PRO A 150 10.70 6.01 13.98
C PRO A 150 9.94 7.15 14.67
N GLU A 151 9.35 8.06 13.89
CA GLU A 151 8.50 9.14 14.38
C GLU A 151 7.04 8.75 14.68
N VAL A 152 6.63 7.52 14.37
CA VAL A 152 5.27 6.99 14.56
C VAL A 152 5.29 5.92 15.65
N GLU A 153 4.75 6.24 16.83
CA GLU A 153 4.79 5.32 17.99
C GLU A 153 3.82 4.14 17.86
N GLU A 154 2.64 4.35 17.26
CA GLU A 154 1.57 3.34 17.18
C GLU A 154 1.07 3.17 15.74
N ALA A 155 0.32 4.15 15.27
CA ALA A 155 -0.15 4.22 13.90
C ALA A 155 -0.41 5.67 13.51
N ALA A 156 -0.18 6.01 12.25
CA ALA A 156 -0.50 7.32 11.69
C ALA A 156 -1.13 7.15 10.30
N PHE A 157 -2.03 8.08 9.95
CA PHE A 157 -2.68 8.13 8.64
C PHE A 157 -2.30 9.43 7.94
N TYR A 158 -1.70 9.30 6.76
CA TYR A 158 -1.28 10.45 5.94
C TYR A 158 -2.04 10.47 4.63
N VAL A 159 -2.80 11.53 4.38
CA VAL A 159 -3.55 11.73 3.15
C VAL A 159 -2.60 12.05 2.00
N PHE A 160 -2.68 11.28 0.93
CA PHE A 160 -2.03 11.60 -0.34
C PHE A 160 -3.04 11.91 -1.45
N ASP A 161 -4.34 11.68 -1.27
CA ASP A 161 -5.35 12.05 -2.26
C ASP A 161 -6.72 12.31 -1.64
N VAL A 162 -7.53 13.10 -2.33
CA VAL A 162 -8.97 13.22 -2.07
C VAL A 162 -9.67 13.07 -3.41
N ARG A 163 -10.55 12.07 -3.53
CA ARG A 163 -11.18 11.71 -4.80
C ARG A 163 -12.69 11.66 -4.68
N HIS A 164 -13.37 12.06 -5.74
CA HIS A 164 -14.81 11.88 -5.82
C HIS A 164 -15.14 10.38 -5.87
N ARG A 165 -16.06 9.92 -5.02
CA ARG A 165 -16.26 8.49 -4.74
C ARG A 165 -16.76 7.67 -5.92
N GLU A 166 -17.50 8.29 -6.84
CA GLU A 166 -18.14 7.61 -7.98
C GLU A 166 -17.34 7.75 -9.28
N THR A 167 -16.91 8.99 -9.59
CA THR A 167 -16.12 9.28 -10.81
C THR A 167 -14.65 8.89 -10.63
N GLY A 168 -14.12 8.98 -9.41
CA GLY A 168 -12.70 8.76 -9.11
C GLY A 168 -11.82 9.98 -9.36
N ASP A 169 -12.41 11.11 -9.77
CA ASP A 169 -11.68 12.33 -10.11
C ASP A 169 -10.92 12.88 -8.89
N PRO A 170 -9.64 13.25 -9.05
CA PRO A 170 -8.84 13.81 -7.98
C PRO A 170 -9.22 15.27 -7.70
N MET A 171 -9.14 15.65 -6.43
CA MET A 171 -8.98 17.03 -6.01
C MET A 171 -7.55 17.48 -6.34
N ASP A 172 -7.40 18.69 -6.90
CA ASP A 172 -6.08 19.22 -7.23
C ASP A 172 -5.15 19.26 -6.01
N VAL A 173 -3.85 19.07 -6.24
CA VAL A 173 -2.85 18.90 -5.19
C VAL A 173 -2.82 20.10 -4.21
N PRO A 174 -2.77 21.37 -4.67
CA PRO A 174 -2.86 22.52 -3.77
C PRO A 174 -4.12 22.53 -2.92
N ARG A 175 -5.30 22.36 -3.53
CA ARG A 175 -6.60 22.36 -2.84
C ARG A 175 -6.72 21.22 -1.85
N ARG A 176 -6.23 20.02 -2.20
CA ARG A 176 -6.18 18.88 -1.30
C ARG A 176 -5.35 19.19 -0.05
N ARG A 177 -4.21 19.86 -0.20
CA ARG A 177 -3.35 20.26 0.94
C ARG A 177 -4.03 21.30 1.83
N GLU A 178 -4.65 22.31 1.22
CA GLU A 178 -5.45 23.31 1.95
C GLU A 178 -6.58 22.64 2.72
N CYS A 179 -7.31 21.74 2.07
CA CYS A 179 -8.40 20.97 2.68
C CYS A 179 -7.90 20.12 3.86
N CYS A 180 -6.80 19.39 3.70
CA CYS A 180 -6.20 18.63 4.79
C CYS A 180 -5.84 19.53 5.99
N ALA A 181 -5.27 20.71 5.74
CA ALA A 181 -4.95 21.67 6.80
C ALA A 181 -6.20 22.26 7.46
N GLU A 182 -7.25 22.56 6.69
CA GLU A 182 -8.54 23.09 7.16
C GLU A 182 -9.23 22.14 8.16
N TYR A 183 -9.23 20.84 7.86
CA TYR A 183 -9.84 19.81 8.72
C TYR A 183 -8.85 19.15 9.69
N GLY A 184 -7.62 19.65 9.81
CA GLY A 184 -6.62 19.12 10.73
C GLY A 184 -6.17 17.68 10.43
N VAL A 185 -6.26 17.25 9.16
CA VAL A 185 -5.84 15.92 8.72
C VAL A 185 -4.40 15.99 8.21
N ALA A 186 -3.54 15.07 8.64
CA ALA A 186 -2.15 15.00 8.17
C ALA A 186 -2.11 14.60 6.69
N SER A 187 -1.27 15.28 5.90
CA SER A 187 -0.99 14.93 4.50
C SER A 187 0.47 14.51 4.37
N VAL A 188 0.78 13.72 3.35
CA VAL A 188 2.16 13.32 3.04
C VAL A 188 3.05 14.54 2.82
N SER A 189 4.35 14.39 3.10
CA SER A 189 5.34 15.44 2.90
C SER A 189 5.33 15.92 1.45
N HIS A 190 5.39 17.23 1.25
CA HIS A 190 5.44 17.87 -0.07
C HIS A 190 6.77 18.60 -0.23
N TYR A 191 7.60 18.14 -1.16
CA TYR A 191 8.96 18.65 -1.37
C TYR A 191 9.01 19.85 -2.32
N GLY A 192 7.94 20.09 -3.07
CA GLY A 192 7.80 21.28 -3.90
C GLY A 192 6.92 21.03 -5.12
N THR A 193 6.65 22.10 -5.85
CA THR A 193 6.02 22.04 -7.17
C THR A 193 6.95 22.76 -8.14
N PHE A 194 7.39 22.05 -9.17
CA PHE A 194 8.45 22.48 -10.06
C PHE A 194 7.96 22.55 -11.50
N ALA A 195 8.55 23.41 -12.32
CA ALA A 195 8.37 23.31 -13.77
C ALA A 195 8.93 21.96 -14.29
N PRO A 196 8.40 21.39 -15.37
CA PRO A 196 8.84 20.09 -15.91
C PRO A 196 10.36 19.95 -16.02
N GLU A 197 11.04 21.01 -16.47
CA GLU A 197 12.48 21.03 -16.72
C GLU A 197 13.31 20.93 -15.44
N ALA A 198 12.76 21.33 -14.29
CA ALA A 198 13.42 21.28 -12.99
C ALA A 198 12.91 20.13 -12.11
N ALA A 199 11.78 19.51 -12.46
CA ALA A 199 11.14 18.50 -11.64
C ALA A 199 11.97 17.21 -11.53
N ALA A 200 12.66 16.80 -12.60
CA ALA A 200 13.53 15.62 -12.58
C ALA A 200 14.73 15.80 -11.63
N GLU A 201 15.41 16.94 -11.69
CA GLU A 201 16.54 17.24 -10.81
C GLU A 201 16.10 17.27 -9.33
N ALA A 202 15.01 18.00 -9.03
CA ALA A 202 14.45 18.04 -7.68
C ALA A 202 14.02 16.65 -7.18
N ALA A 203 13.48 15.80 -8.06
CA ALA A 203 13.12 14.42 -7.75
C ALA A 203 14.35 13.57 -7.40
N ILE A 204 15.45 13.69 -8.17
CA ILE A 204 16.70 12.98 -7.92
C ILE A 204 17.31 13.40 -6.57
N GLU A 205 17.34 14.70 -6.28
CA GLU A 205 17.83 15.21 -4.99
C GLU A 205 16.99 14.68 -3.83
N THR A 206 15.67 14.71 -3.97
CA THR A 206 14.73 14.19 -2.97
C THR A 206 14.93 12.69 -2.75
N ILE A 207 15.11 11.90 -3.82
CA ILE A 207 15.37 10.47 -3.73
C ILE A 207 16.68 10.16 -3.00
N ARG A 208 17.74 10.93 -3.23
CA ARG A 208 19.03 10.75 -2.52
C ARG A 208 18.88 11.00 -1.02
N ASP A 209 18.16 12.05 -0.63
CA ASP A 209 17.89 12.34 0.78
C ASP A 209 17.02 11.25 1.43
N LEU A 210 15.95 10.82 0.75
CA LEU A 210 15.08 9.75 1.22
C LEU A 210 15.83 8.41 1.35
N ASP A 211 16.69 8.07 0.39
CA ASP A 211 17.50 6.84 0.42
C ASP A 211 18.43 6.82 1.64
N ALA A 212 19.09 7.95 1.93
CA ALA A 212 19.94 8.10 3.11
C ALA A 212 19.18 7.95 4.43
N ARG A 213 17.88 8.25 4.44
CA ARG A 213 16.97 8.09 5.58
C ARG A 213 16.22 6.75 5.58
N GLY A 214 16.48 5.86 4.61
CA GLY A 214 15.79 4.57 4.51
C GLY A 214 14.31 4.66 4.12
N ARG A 215 13.89 5.76 3.50
CA ARG A 215 12.49 6.04 3.15
C ARG A 215 12.16 5.48 1.77
N GLU A 216 10.89 5.21 1.49
CA GLU A 216 10.50 4.46 0.28
C GLU A 216 10.74 5.22 -1.03
N GLY A 217 10.37 6.50 -1.12
CA GLY A 217 10.60 7.28 -2.33
C GLY A 217 9.60 8.40 -2.53
N ILE A 218 9.24 8.65 -3.80
CA ILE A 218 8.39 9.77 -4.19
C ILE A 218 7.23 9.35 -5.08
N VAL A 219 6.18 10.14 -5.03
CA VAL A 219 5.13 10.22 -6.05
C VAL A 219 5.18 11.60 -6.68
N LEU A 220 5.38 11.63 -8.00
CA LEU A 220 5.32 12.81 -8.85
C LEU A 220 3.89 12.95 -9.36
N LYS A 221 3.29 14.13 -9.27
CA LYS A 221 1.91 14.38 -9.71
C LYS A 221 1.80 15.64 -10.54
N SER A 222 0.91 15.64 -11.54
CA SER A 222 0.43 16.90 -12.12
C SER A 222 -0.32 17.70 -11.06
N VAL A 223 -0.40 19.03 -11.22
CA VAL A 223 -1.08 19.89 -10.23
C VAL A 223 -2.55 19.50 -10.03
N ASP A 224 -3.24 19.08 -11.09
CA ASP A 224 -4.61 18.56 -11.04
C ASP A 224 -4.74 17.16 -10.42
N GLY A 225 -3.62 16.44 -10.21
CA GLY A 225 -3.61 15.09 -9.64
C GLY A 225 -4.02 13.97 -10.60
N GLU A 226 -4.32 14.27 -11.87
CA GLU A 226 -4.77 13.28 -12.86
C GLU A 226 -3.65 12.35 -13.32
N ARG A 227 -2.43 12.88 -13.47
CA ARG A 227 -1.24 12.14 -13.88
C ARG A 227 -0.31 11.95 -12.71
N ALA A 228 0.25 10.75 -12.58
CA ALA A 228 1.21 10.45 -11.53
C ALA A 228 2.26 9.44 -11.97
N LEU A 229 3.50 9.62 -11.48
CA LEU A 229 4.56 8.62 -11.55
C LEU A 229 5.07 8.32 -10.15
N LYS A 230 5.54 7.11 -9.91
CA LYS A 230 6.28 6.76 -8.69
C LYS A 230 7.71 6.34 -8.99
N HIS A 231 8.63 6.71 -8.11
CA HIS A 231 10.02 6.30 -8.14
C HIS A 231 10.47 5.99 -6.71
N THR A 232 11.30 4.95 -6.54
CA THR A 232 11.64 4.41 -5.22
C THR A 232 13.15 4.38 -5.01
N THR A 233 13.55 4.45 -3.75
CA THR A 233 14.96 4.46 -3.31
C THR A 233 15.61 3.09 -3.46
N SER A 234 16.94 3.05 -3.43
CA SER A 234 17.67 1.78 -3.38
C SER A 234 17.48 1.08 -2.03
N ALA A 235 17.37 1.86 -0.95
CA ALA A 235 17.08 1.38 0.39
C ALA A 235 15.83 0.52 0.42
N ILE A 236 14.73 0.98 -0.18
CA ILE A 236 13.52 0.17 -0.21
C ILE A 236 13.61 -1.01 -1.18
N HIS A 237 14.36 -0.91 -2.28
CA HIS A 237 14.59 -2.09 -3.13
C HIS A 237 15.30 -3.21 -2.37
N ARG A 238 16.25 -2.86 -1.50
CA ARG A 238 16.95 -3.80 -0.62
C ARG A 238 16.01 -4.36 0.45
N SER A 239 15.27 -3.51 1.14
CA SER A 239 14.27 -3.93 2.14
C SER A 239 13.21 -4.86 1.54
N ASP A 240 12.71 -4.54 0.34
CA ASP A 240 11.77 -5.38 -0.42
C ASP A 240 12.37 -6.75 -0.73
N LEU A 241 13.65 -6.80 -1.14
CA LEU A 241 14.36 -8.04 -1.43
C LEU A 241 14.62 -8.83 -0.15
N GLU A 242 14.96 -8.16 0.96
CA GLU A 242 15.16 -8.78 2.26
C GLU A 242 13.90 -9.50 2.72
N HIS A 243 12.77 -8.81 2.68
CA HIS A 243 11.47 -9.40 2.97
C HIS A 243 11.12 -10.53 1.99
N ALA A 244 11.25 -10.30 0.69
CA ALA A 244 10.86 -11.30 -0.31
C ALA A 244 11.73 -12.58 -0.25
N PHE A 245 13.00 -12.47 0.15
CA PHE A 245 13.89 -13.61 0.32
C PHE A 245 13.95 -14.14 1.75
N GLY A 246 13.36 -13.45 2.73
CA GLY A 246 12.89 -14.06 3.97
C GLY A 246 11.76 -15.06 3.71
N LEU A 247 10.97 -14.85 2.65
CA LEU A 247 9.87 -15.76 2.28
C LEU A 247 9.96 -16.16 0.78
N PRO A 248 11.05 -16.82 0.35
CA PRO A 248 11.45 -16.90 -1.05
C PRO A 248 10.46 -17.67 -1.94
N PHE A 249 9.71 -18.62 -1.38
CA PHE A 249 8.73 -19.40 -2.13
C PHE A 249 7.32 -18.81 -2.12
N ASP A 250 7.08 -17.76 -1.33
CA ASP A 250 5.85 -16.98 -1.35
C ASP A 250 6.04 -15.70 -2.20
N TYR A 251 7.20 -15.04 -2.12
CA TYR A 251 7.42 -13.72 -2.75
C TYR A 251 8.65 -13.60 -3.67
N GLY A 252 9.72 -14.34 -3.40
CA GLY A 252 11.04 -14.11 -4.01
C GLY A 252 11.04 -14.00 -5.54
N ARG A 253 10.36 -14.93 -6.23
CA ARG A 253 10.30 -14.96 -7.70
C ARG A 253 9.69 -13.69 -8.30
N ASP A 254 8.58 -13.22 -7.73
CA ASP A 254 7.80 -12.11 -8.28
C ASP A 254 8.50 -10.76 -8.06
N PHE A 255 9.34 -10.68 -7.02
CA PHE A 255 10.02 -9.46 -6.66
C PHE A 255 11.38 -9.30 -7.35
N LEU A 256 12.17 -10.38 -7.47
CA LEU A 256 13.59 -10.31 -7.84
C LEU A 256 13.87 -9.51 -9.12
N PHE A 257 13.32 -9.94 -10.26
CA PHE A 257 13.66 -9.34 -11.55
C PHE A 257 13.34 -7.84 -11.58
N THR A 258 12.16 -7.46 -11.07
CA THR A 258 11.73 -6.06 -11.12
C THR A 258 12.58 -5.15 -10.23
N ARG A 259 13.08 -5.61 -9.08
CA ARG A 259 13.94 -4.82 -8.19
C ARG A 259 15.36 -4.70 -8.76
N VAL A 260 15.91 -5.79 -9.30
CA VAL A 260 17.23 -5.77 -9.96
C VAL A 260 17.24 -4.80 -11.14
N MET A 261 16.18 -4.79 -11.97
CA MET A 261 16.10 -3.83 -13.07
C MET A 261 16.06 -2.38 -12.58
N ARG A 262 15.32 -2.08 -11.50
CA ARG A 262 15.30 -0.71 -10.92
C ARG A 262 16.68 -0.27 -10.47
N GLU A 263 17.40 -1.14 -9.78
CA GLU A 263 18.77 -0.86 -9.31
C GLU A 263 19.74 -0.59 -10.46
N ALA A 264 19.65 -1.37 -11.54
CA ALA A 264 20.49 -1.19 -12.72
C ALA A 264 20.26 0.16 -13.41
N PHE A 265 18.99 0.53 -13.66
CA PHE A 265 18.66 1.81 -14.28
C PHE A 265 19.03 2.99 -13.38
N GLN A 266 18.75 2.90 -12.07
CA GLN A 266 19.07 3.96 -11.12
C GLN A 266 20.59 4.18 -10.97
N ALA A 267 21.40 3.12 -10.93
CA ALA A 267 22.85 3.24 -10.87
C ALA A 267 23.43 4.00 -12.08
N VAL A 268 22.87 3.74 -13.27
CA VAL A 268 23.26 4.44 -14.50
C VAL A 268 22.78 5.90 -14.49
N GLU A 269 21.52 6.16 -14.15
CA GLU A 269 20.97 7.52 -14.11
C GLU A 269 21.71 8.39 -13.10
N PHE A 270 22.06 7.85 -11.94
CA PHE A 270 22.72 8.63 -10.89
C PHE A 270 24.23 8.80 -11.12
N GLY A 271 24.76 8.23 -12.20
CA GLY A 271 26.16 8.36 -12.59
C GLY A 271 27.12 7.69 -11.61
N GLU A 272 26.71 6.56 -11.01
CA GLU A 272 27.53 5.85 -10.02
C GLU A 272 28.87 5.40 -10.61
N SER A 273 29.93 5.56 -9.81
CA SER A 273 31.26 5.03 -10.10
C SER A 273 31.27 3.49 -10.07
N PRO A 274 32.27 2.84 -10.70
CA PRO A 274 32.42 1.39 -10.61
C PRO A 274 32.52 0.85 -9.17
N GLU A 275 33.06 1.64 -8.25
CA GLU A 275 33.17 1.30 -6.83
C GLU A 275 31.81 1.36 -6.13
N GLU A 276 31.02 2.41 -6.36
CA GLU A 276 29.65 2.53 -5.85
C GLU A 276 28.74 1.43 -6.40
N ALA A 277 28.84 1.13 -7.71
CA ALA A 277 28.08 0.06 -8.34
C ALA A 277 28.43 -1.33 -7.75
N ARG A 278 29.70 -1.58 -7.41
CA ARG A 278 30.11 -2.82 -6.72
C ARG A 278 29.56 -2.90 -5.31
N GLU A 279 29.54 -1.79 -4.59
CA GLU A 279 28.96 -1.74 -3.25
C GLU A 279 27.45 -1.96 -3.27
N ARG A 280 26.74 -1.38 -4.25
CA ARG A 280 25.32 -1.66 -4.52
C ARG A 280 25.10 -3.15 -4.81
N ALA A 281 25.92 -3.75 -5.68
CA ALA A 281 25.83 -5.18 -5.99
C ALA A 281 26.06 -6.07 -4.76
N ARG A 282 27.03 -5.72 -3.89
CA ARG A 282 27.27 -6.42 -2.63
C ARG A 282 26.04 -6.36 -1.72
N LYS A 283 25.50 -5.16 -1.50
CA LYS A 283 24.30 -4.96 -0.66
C LYS A 283 23.10 -5.74 -1.20
N LEU A 284 22.85 -5.70 -2.51
CA LEU A 284 21.78 -6.49 -3.13
C LEU A 284 21.97 -7.99 -2.95
N GLY A 285 23.20 -8.50 -3.09
CA GLY A 285 23.51 -9.91 -2.85
C GLY A 285 23.25 -10.32 -1.39
N GLU A 286 23.62 -9.47 -0.43
CA GLU A 286 23.35 -9.68 0.99
C GLU A 286 21.85 -9.66 1.30
N SER A 287 21.11 -8.69 0.77
CA SER A 287 19.66 -8.56 0.89
C SER A 287 18.89 -9.75 0.32
N ILE A 288 19.49 -10.54 -0.57
CA ILE A 288 18.88 -11.75 -1.15
C ILE A 288 19.31 -13.00 -0.38
N LEU A 289 20.61 -13.18 -0.16
CA LEU A 289 21.14 -14.45 0.31
C LEU A 289 20.98 -14.62 1.82
N LEU A 290 21.24 -13.58 2.61
CA LEU A 290 21.27 -13.71 4.07
C LEU A 290 19.88 -14.02 4.66
N PRO A 291 18.80 -13.32 4.26
CA PRO A 291 17.45 -13.61 4.76
C PRO A 291 16.96 -15.02 4.39
N ALA A 292 17.32 -15.50 3.19
CA ALA A 292 17.00 -16.86 2.77
C ALA A 292 17.72 -17.91 3.65
N VAL A 293 19.00 -17.68 3.97
CA VAL A 293 19.76 -18.56 4.87
C VAL A 293 19.17 -18.57 6.28
N GLU A 294 18.77 -17.42 6.80
CA GLU A 294 18.14 -17.30 8.12
C GLU A 294 16.81 -18.07 8.16
N THR A 295 16.01 -17.94 7.11
CA THR A 295 14.72 -18.66 6.99
C THR A 295 14.91 -20.17 6.92
N VAL A 296 15.91 -20.66 6.17
CA VAL A 296 16.23 -22.09 6.14
C VAL A 296 16.59 -22.61 7.53
N ARG A 297 17.38 -21.86 8.30
CA ARG A 297 17.73 -22.21 9.69
C ARG A 297 16.52 -22.18 10.62
N ALA A 298 15.64 -21.19 10.48
CA ALA A 298 14.40 -21.10 11.26
C ALA A 298 13.50 -22.32 11.02
N VAL A 299 13.33 -22.73 9.75
CA VAL A 299 12.57 -23.94 9.41
C VAL A 299 13.26 -25.20 9.95
N GLU A 300 14.58 -25.32 9.86
CA GLU A 300 15.34 -26.45 10.44
C GLU A 300 15.15 -26.54 11.97
N ALA A 301 15.06 -25.39 12.66
CA ALA A 301 14.79 -25.31 14.09
C ALA A 301 13.32 -25.53 14.48
N GLY A 302 12.41 -25.66 13.50
CA GLY A 302 10.98 -25.83 13.73
C GLY A 302 10.23 -24.55 14.09
N GLU A 303 10.81 -23.39 13.79
CA GLU A 303 10.23 -22.07 14.06
C GLU A 303 9.13 -21.72 13.05
N ALA A 304 8.25 -20.79 13.43
CA ALA A 304 7.25 -20.24 12.51
C ALA A 304 7.92 -19.23 11.57
N VAL A 305 7.65 -19.34 10.27
CA VAL A 305 8.12 -18.39 9.24
C VAL A 305 6.93 -17.73 8.56
N GLY A 306 6.98 -16.41 8.40
CA GLY A 306 5.89 -15.60 7.88
C GLY A 306 6.04 -14.13 8.23
N ASP A 307 4.98 -13.36 7.97
CA ASP A 307 4.96 -11.92 8.27
C ASP A 307 4.44 -11.68 9.69
N THR A 308 5.21 -11.00 10.53
CA THR A 308 4.87 -10.73 11.94
C THR A 308 4.28 -9.35 12.07
N HIS A 309 3.11 -9.26 12.70
CA HIS A 309 2.39 -8.01 12.88
C HIS A 309 1.94 -7.83 14.32
N THR A 310 1.95 -6.57 14.77
CA THR A 310 1.35 -6.17 16.04
C THR A 310 0.10 -5.34 15.79
N VAL A 311 -0.94 -5.58 16.58
CA VAL A 311 -2.15 -4.74 16.60
C VAL A 311 -2.60 -4.45 18.02
N ARG A 312 -3.03 -3.21 18.26
CA ARG A 312 -3.65 -2.77 19.53
C ARG A 312 -4.98 -2.12 19.23
N ALA A 313 -6.06 -2.68 19.78
CA ALA A 313 -7.41 -2.13 19.67
C ALA A 313 -8.32 -2.71 20.75
N ASP A 314 -9.61 -2.34 20.72
CA ASP A 314 -10.62 -3.02 21.52
C ASP A 314 -10.62 -4.54 21.25
N PRO A 315 -10.83 -5.39 22.28
CA PRO A 315 -10.79 -6.84 22.12
C PRO A 315 -11.69 -7.37 20.99
N ALA A 316 -12.87 -6.76 20.80
CA ALA A 316 -13.80 -7.14 19.73
C ALA A 316 -13.29 -6.77 18.34
N VAL A 317 -12.56 -5.65 18.20
CA VAL A 317 -11.96 -5.22 16.93
C VAL A 317 -10.81 -6.16 16.55
N VAL A 318 -9.94 -6.50 17.52
CA VAL A 318 -8.86 -7.46 17.30
C VAL A 318 -9.42 -8.81 16.89
N GLU A 319 -10.46 -9.32 17.56
CA GLU A 319 -11.04 -10.61 17.17
C GLU A 319 -11.68 -10.56 15.77
N ALA A 320 -12.33 -9.45 15.42
CA ALA A 320 -12.89 -9.24 14.08
C ALA A 320 -11.79 -9.25 13.00
N LEU A 321 -10.63 -8.64 13.27
CA LEU A 321 -9.47 -8.67 12.36
C LEU A 321 -8.91 -10.08 12.20
N LEU A 322 -8.65 -10.80 13.30
CA LEU A 322 -8.12 -12.17 13.22
C LEU A 322 -9.09 -13.10 12.50
N SER A 323 -10.40 -12.92 12.71
CA SER A 323 -11.44 -13.66 12.01
C SER A 323 -11.46 -13.34 10.52
N HIS A 324 -11.39 -12.04 10.18
CA HIS A 324 -11.28 -11.58 8.78
C HIS A 324 -10.10 -12.26 8.05
N PHE A 325 -8.93 -12.35 8.67
CA PHE A 325 -7.79 -13.05 8.08
C PHE A 325 -7.99 -14.55 7.93
N ARG A 326 -8.57 -15.22 8.92
CA ARG A 326 -8.89 -16.66 8.85
C ARG A 326 -9.91 -16.96 7.76
N ASP A 327 -10.91 -16.10 7.59
CA ASP A 327 -11.94 -16.22 6.54
C ASP A 327 -11.36 -16.05 5.14
N LYS A 328 -10.30 -15.24 5.00
CA LYS A 328 -9.47 -15.16 3.77
C LYS A 328 -8.48 -16.31 3.63
N GLY A 329 -8.59 -17.32 4.49
CA GLY A 329 -7.78 -18.53 4.43
C GLY A 329 -6.35 -18.32 4.91
N LEU A 330 -6.01 -17.23 5.63
CA LEU A 330 -4.68 -17.05 6.20
C LEU A 330 -4.50 -17.91 7.45
N LYS A 331 -3.32 -18.53 7.60
CA LYS A 331 -2.95 -19.27 8.81
C LYS A 331 -2.17 -18.33 9.72
N LEU A 332 -2.66 -18.16 10.95
CA LEU A 332 -2.06 -17.25 11.93
C LEU A 332 -1.43 -18.07 13.06
N ALA A 333 -0.23 -17.67 13.50
CA ALA A 333 0.34 -18.08 14.77
C ALA A 333 0.34 -16.86 15.71
N VAL A 334 -0.30 -16.97 16.87
CA VAL A 334 -0.27 -15.90 17.87
C VAL A 334 0.97 -16.10 18.72
N GLU A 335 1.84 -15.09 18.75
CA GLU A 335 3.10 -15.11 19.49
C GLU A 335 2.93 -14.49 20.88
N ARG A 336 2.16 -13.40 20.94
CA ARG A 336 1.82 -12.69 22.17
C ARG A 336 0.37 -12.21 22.11
N ASP A 337 -0.34 -12.31 23.22
CA ASP A 337 -1.73 -11.85 23.36
C ASP A 337 -1.94 -11.34 24.78
N GLU A 338 -2.01 -10.02 24.91
CA GLU A 338 -2.01 -9.34 26.20
C GLU A 338 -3.11 -8.29 26.29
N ARG A 339 -3.37 -7.85 27.53
CA ARG A 339 -4.26 -6.73 27.82
C ARG A 339 -3.47 -5.58 28.40
N GLU A 340 -3.66 -4.41 27.82
CA GLU A 340 -3.14 -3.14 28.30
C GLU A 340 -4.33 -2.21 28.58
N GLY A 341 -4.74 -2.15 29.84
CA GLY A 341 -5.97 -1.45 30.23
C GLY A 341 -7.22 -2.11 29.64
N ASP A 342 -7.99 -1.34 28.87
CA ASP A 342 -9.17 -1.80 28.13
C ASP A 342 -8.85 -2.33 26.73
N ARG A 343 -7.61 -2.16 26.26
CA ARG A 343 -7.15 -2.60 24.94
C ARG A 343 -6.56 -4.01 24.98
N ARG A 344 -6.65 -4.70 23.85
CA ARG A 344 -5.96 -5.98 23.58
C ARG A 344 -4.82 -5.72 22.61
N VAL A 345 -3.63 -6.21 22.94
CA VAL A 345 -2.43 -6.16 22.08
C VAL A 345 -2.11 -7.57 21.65
N VAL A 346 -2.07 -7.80 20.34
CA VAL A 346 -1.75 -9.11 19.77
C VAL A 346 -0.61 -8.97 18.78
N GLU A 347 0.43 -9.77 18.99
CA GLU A 347 1.48 -10.03 18.03
C GLU A 347 1.21 -11.39 17.40
N PHE A 348 1.16 -11.44 16.07
CA PHE A 348 0.85 -12.65 15.33
C PHE A 348 1.60 -12.71 14.01
N THR A 349 1.96 -13.93 13.63
CA THR A 349 2.64 -14.24 12.38
C THR A 349 1.69 -14.87 11.38
N LYS A 350 1.57 -14.28 10.19
CA LYS A 350 0.89 -14.85 9.02
C LYS A 350 1.81 -15.86 8.36
N ILE A 351 1.53 -17.13 8.58
CA ILE A 351 2.42 -18.22 8.16
C ILE A 351 2.55 -18.29 6.63
N ALA A 352 3.78 -18.13 6.15
CA ALA A 352 4.18 -18.32 4.76
C ALA A 352 4.30 -19.81 4.45
N ARG A 353 3.18 -20.42 4.03
CA ARG A 353 3.08 -21.88 3.88
C ARG A 353 3.98 -22.41 2.77
N SER A 354 4.04 -21.72 1.63
CA SER A 354 4.84 -22.19 0.48
C SER A 354 6.31 -22.25 0.88
N THR A 355 6.78 -21.23 1.59
CA THR A 355 8.15 -21.13 2.11
C THR A 355 8.43 -22.20 3.14
N ARG A 356 7.61 -22.31 4.18
CA ARG A 356 7.80 -23.35 5.21
C ARG A 356 7.85 -24.75 4.59
N ASP A 357 6.84 -25.09 3.78
CA ASP A 357 6.63 -26.47 3.33
C ASP A 357 7.68 -26.90 2.30
N LYS A 358 8.05 -26.02 1.36
CA LYS A 358 9.11 -26.33 0.39
C LYS A 358 10.48 -26.38 1.02
N THR A 359 10.80 -25.45 1.93
CA THR A 359 12.07 -25.48 2.65
C THR A 359 12.21 -26.77 3.47
N ALA A 360 11.18 -27.17 4.20
CA ALA A 360 11.17 -28.44 4.94
C ALA A 360 11.35 -29.64 4.00
N TYR A 361 10.63 -29.67 2.87
CA TYR A 361 10.77 -30.71 1.86
C TYR A 361 12.21 -30.85 1.35
N TYR A 362 12.89 -29.73 1.05
CA TYR A 362 14.29 -29.78 0.59
C TYR A 362 15.27 -30.18 1.70
N LEU A 363 15.05 -29.74 2.95
CA LEU A 363 15.85 -30.18 4.10
C LEU A 363 15.73 -31.69 4.35
N ASP A 364 14.56 -32.27 4.08
CA ASP A 364 14.29 -33.71 4.19
C ASP A 364 14.81 -34.53 2.98
N GLY A 365 15.58 -33.91 2.06
CA GLY A 365 16.18 -34.57 0.90
C GLY A 365 15.29 -34.59 -0.35
N GLY A 366 14.24 -33.76 -0.38
CA GLY A 366 13.43 -33.54 -1.56
C GLY A 366 14.24 -32.97 -2.73
N THR A 367 13.81 -33.28 -3.95
CA THR A 367 14.47 -32.84 -5.19
C THR A 367 13.61 -31.85 -5.98
N VAL A 368 14.25 -31.03 -6.81
CA VAL A 368 13.63 -30.14 -7.79
C VAL A 368 13.96 -30.61 -9.21
N ASP A 369 13.02 -30.50 -10.13
CA ASP A 369 13.21 -30.75 -11.57
C ASP A 369 13.26 -29.37 -12.24
N GLU A 370 14.41 -29.00 -12.79
CA GLU A 370 14.71 -27.66 -13.35
C GLU A 370 14.85 -27.66 -14.88
#